data_AF-A0A2A4FEE7-F1
#
_entry.id   AF-A0A2A4FEE7-F1
#
_cell.length_a   1.000
_cell.length_b   1.000
_cell.length_c   1.000
_cell.angle_alpha   90.00
_cell.angle_beta   90.00
_cell.angle_gamma   90.00
#
_symmetry.space_group_name_H-M   'P 1'
#
loop_
_entity.id
_entity.type
_entity.pdbx_description
1 polymer ?
#
loop_
_entity_poly.entity_id
_entity_poly.type
_entity_poly.pdbx_seq_one_letter_code
_entity_poly.pdbx_strand_id
1 'polypeptide(L)' 'MEIMKLELTASQVKILLEALAETDKQWTDICNTSDDEDVVADYGNDLVLLRIVRDEITPKAVAAFGPDIVNFDRG' A
#
# COMPACT_ATOMS: atom_id res chain seq x y z
N MET A 1 7.14 -1.36 22.57
CA MET A 1 6.64 -1.04 21.22
C MET A 1 5.52 -0.05 21.41
N GLU A 2 5.68 1.17 20.89
CA GLU A 2 4.63 2.19 20.94
C GLU A 2 3.67 1.99 19.77
N ILE A 3 2.39 2.25 19.98
CA ILE A 3 1.34 2.07 18.99
C ILE A 3 0.72 3.43 18.70
N MET A 4 0.71 3.83 17.43
CA MET A 4 -0.03 4.99 16.95
C MET A 4 -1.46 4.56 16.55
N LYS A 5 -2.47 5.33 16.96
CA LYS A 5 -3.86 5.16 16.51
C LYS A 5 -4.27 6.37 15.67
N LEU A 6 -4.91 6.14 14.53
CA LEU A 6 -5.44 7.17 13.66
C LEU A 6 -6.92 6.89 13.39
N GLU A 7 -7.75 7.91 13.50
CA GLU A 7 -9.14 7.88 13.04
C GLU A 7 -9.20 8.52 11.66
N LEU A 8 -9.67 7.77 10.67
CA LEU A 8 -9.68 8.18 9.27
C LEU A 8 -11.09 8.09 8.70
N THR A 9 -11.46 9.10 7.94
CA THR A 9 -12.67 9.09 7.09
C THR A 9 -12.49 8.16 5.89
N ALA A 10 -13.60 7.77 5.26
CA ALA A 10 -13.57 6.92 4.07
C ALA A 10 -12.68 7.52 2.95
N SER A 11 -12.74 8.83 2.72
CA SER A 11 -11.91 9.48 1.70
C SER A 11 -10.41 9.42 2.02
N GLN A 12 -10.03 9.60 3.29
CA GLN A 12 -8.64 9.47 3.73
C GLN A 12 -8.13 8.03 3.60
N VAL A 13 -8.97 7.04 3.97
CA VAL A 13 -8.64 5.63 3.79
C VAL A 13 -8.48 5.29 2.31
N LYS A 14 -9.37 5.80 1.44
CA LYS A 14 -9.27 5.60 -0.01
C LYS A 14 -7.94 6.11 -0.55
N ILE A 15 -7.56 7.35 -0.21
CA ILE A 15 -6.29 7.96 -0.63
C ILE A 15 -5.10 7.14 -0.12
N LEU A 16 -5.14 6.67 1.13
CA LEU A 16 -4.07 5.85 1.70
C LEU A 16 -3.93 4.51 0.96
N LEU A 17 -5.04 3.84 0.68
CA LEU A 17 -5.03 2.57 -0.05
C LEU A 17 -4.57 2.75 -1.51
N GLU A 18 -4.98 3.84 -2.17
CA GLU A 18 -4.52 4.21 -3.51
C GLU A 18 -3.01 4.43 -3.52
N ALA A 19 -2.49 5.22 -2.58
CA ALA A 19 -1.04 5.46 -2.44
C ALA A 19 -0.25 4.18 -2.18
N LEU A 20 -0.76 3.26 -1.35
CA LEU A 20 -0.14 1.95 -1.13
C LEU A 20 -0.10 1.12 -2.42
N ALA A 21 -1.19 1.12 -3.20
CA ALA A 21 -1.27 0.37 -4.45
C ALA A 21 -0.31 0.93 -5.53
N GLU A 22 -0.24 2.25 -5.66
CA GLU A 22 0.69 2.92 -6.57
C GLU A 22 2.15 2.67 -6.17
N THR A 23 2.45 2.73 -4.87
CA THR A 23 3.79 2.48 -4.35
C THR A 23 4.22 1.01 -4.55
N ASP A 24 3.32 0.03 -4.33
CA ASP A 24 3.60 -1.38 -4.65
C ASP A 24 4.00 -1.55 -6.11
N LYS A 25 3.22 -0.94 -7.02
CA LYS A 25 3.51 -0.98 -8.46
C LYS A 25 4.88 -0.37 -8.77
N GLN A 26 5.15 0.83 -8.27
CA GLN A 26 6.41 1.53 -8.52
C GLN A 26 7.61 0.72 -8.02
N TRP A 27 7.54 0.20 -6.78
CA TRP A 27 8.65 -0.55 -6.19
C TRP A 27 8.82 -1.92 -6.85
N THR A 28 7.73 -2.57 -7.24
CA THR A 28 7.78 -3.78 -8.07
C THR A 28 8.49 -3.51 -9.40
N ASP A 29 8.16 -2.41 -10.07
CA ASP A 29 8.80 -2.02 -11.33
C ASP A 29 10.30 -1.76 -11.13
N ILE A 30 10.70 -1.09 -10.04
CA ILE A 30 12.12 -0.90 -9.68
C ILE A 30 12.82 -2.24 -9.50
N CYS A 31 12.27 -3.13 -8.69
CA CYS A 31 12.86 -4.45 -8.44
C CYS A 31 13.00 -5.30 -9.71
N ASN A 32 12.13 -5.09 -10.71
CA ASN A 32 12.14 -5.85 -11.95
C ASN A 32 13.06 -5.25 -13.04
N THR A 33 13.38 -3.96 -12.94
CA THR A 33 14.07 -3.22 -14.02
C THR A 33 15.44 -2.66 -13.63
N SER A 34 15.77 -2.61 -12.35
CA SER A 34 17.07 -2.15 -11.86
C SER A 34 18.15 -3.23 -12.06
N ASP A 35 19.30 -2.82 -12.60
CA ASP A 35 20.51 -3.65 -12.66
C ASP A 35 21.41 -3.48 -11.43
N ASP A 36 21.03 -2.59 -10.50
CA ASP A 36 21.73 -2.36 -9.24
C ASP A 36 21.17 -3.29 -8.14
N GLU A 37 21.98 -4.25 -7.70
CA GLU A 37 21.61 -5.27 -6.71
C GLU A 37 21.26 -4.67 -5.34
N ASP A 38 21.93 -3.59 -4.92
CA ASP A 38 21.66 -2.94 -3.62
C ASP A 38 20.30 -2.24 -3.67
N VAL A 39 19.97 -1.59 -4.79
CA VAL A 39 18.65 -0.98 -5.01
C VAL A 39 17.55 -2.04 -4.99
N VAL A 40 17.75 -3.18 -5.65
CA VAL A 40 16.76 -4.28 -5.65
C VAL A 40 16.57 -4.83 -4.24
N ALA A 41 17.65 -4.98 -3.47
CA ALA A 41 17.58 -5.47 -2.10
C ALA A 41 16.82 -4.50 -1.18
N ASP A 42 17.12 -3.20 -1.24
CA ASP A 42 16.49 -2.18 -0.42
C ASP A 42 14.98 -2.07 -0.72
N TYR A 43 14.61 -1.87 -1.98
CA TYR A 43 13.20 -1.78 -2.38
C TYR A 43 12.46 -3.12 -2.19
N GLY A 44 13.14 -4.26 -2.39
CA GLY A 44 12.56 -5.58 -2.18
C GLY A 44 12.15 -5.82 -0.73
N ASN A 45 13.01 -5.42 0.22
CA ASN A 45 12.70 -5.52 1.65
C ASN A 45 11.54 -4.61 2.04
N ASP A 46 11.54 -3.36 1.59
CA ASP A 46 10.47 -2.40 1.89
C ASP A 46 9.15 -2.79 1.23
N LEU A 47 9.18 -3.36 0.03
CA LEU A 47 8.00 -3.86 -0.68
C LEU A 47 7.30 -4.99 0.09
N VAL A 48 8.06 -5.86 0.76
CA VAL A 48 7.47 -6.90 1.63
C VAL A 48 6.70 -6.25 2.77
N LEU A 49 7.29 -5.25 3.44
CA LEU A 49 6.62 -4.53 4.53
C LEU A 49 5.37 -3.79 4.06
N LEU A 50 5.45 -3.13 2.90
CA LEU A 50 4.31 -2.44 2.30
C LEU A 50 3.14 -3.40 2.02
N ARG A 51 3.43 -4.59 1.48
CA ARG A 51 2.40 -5.60 1.20
C ARG A 51 1.75 -6.13 2.47
N ILE A 52 2.53 -6.35 3.53
CA ILE A 52 1.99 -6.70 4.85
C ILE A 52 1.03 -5.62 5.35
N VAL A 53 1.43 -4.35 5.29
CA VAL A 53 0.58 -3.22 5.71
C VAL A 53 -0.71 -3.17 4.88
N ARG A 54 -0.62 -3.29 3.56
CA ARG A 54 -1.79 -3.29 2.67
C ARG A 54 -2.73 -4.44 2.99
N ASP A 55 -2.22 -5.65 3.17
CA ASP A 55 -2.99 -6.85 3.42
C ASP A 55 -3.67 -6.81 4.81
N GLU A 56 -3.09 -6.07 5.76
CA GLU A 56 -3.72 -5.81 7.07
C GLU A 56 -4.82 -4.74 7.04
N ILE A 57 -4.64 -3.67 6.27
CA ILE A 57 -5.55 -2.50 6.26
C ILE A 57 -6.73 -2.73 5.32
N THR A 58 -6.49 -3.31 4.14
CA THR A 58 -7.51 -3.50 3.09
C THR A 58 -8.77 -4.20 3.57
N PRO A 59 -8.72 -5.39 4.21
CA PRO A 59 -9.94 -6.06 4.67
C PRO A 59 -10.68 -5.25 5.74
N LYS A 60 -9.97 -4.51 6.60
CA LYS A 60 -10.57 -3.64 7.62
C LYS A 60 -11.30 -2.46 6.98
N ALA A 61 -10.69 -1.86 5.96
CA ALA A 61 -11.29 -0.78 5.19
C ALA A 61 -12.55 -1.23 4.44
N VAL A 62 -12.49 -2.39 3.76
CA VAL A 62 -13.64 -2.97 3.05
C VAL A 62 -14.79 -3.29 4.02
N ALA A 63 -14.48 -3.84 5.20
CA ALA A 63 -15.49 -4.12 6.22
C ALA A 63 -16.15 -2.84 6.76
N ALA A 64 -15.40 -1.74 6.88
CA ALA A 64 -15.90 -0.48 7.44
C ALA A 64 -16.64 0.41 6.42
N PHE A 65 -16.18 0.43 5.16
CA PHE A 65 -16.63 1.41 4.15
C PHE A 65 -17.21 0.78 2.88
N GLY A 66 -17.21 -0.55 2.77
CA GLY A 66 -17.70 -1.28 1.60
C GLY A 66 -16.62 -1.53 0.53
N PRO A 67 -16.92 -2.36 -0.49
CA PRO A 67 -15.95 -2.82 -1.48
C PRO A 67 -15.43 -1.71 -2.40
N ASP A 68 -16.19 -0.64 -2.64
CA ASP A 68 -15.77 0.47 -3.49
C ASP A 68 -14.59 1.28 -2.90
N ILE A 69 -14.22 1.05 -1.63
CA ILE A 69 -13.09 1.73 -0.99
C ILE A 69 -11.74 1.41 -1.67
N VAL A 70 -11.65 0.26 -2.35
CA VAL A 70 -10.46 -0.16 -3.11
C VAL A 70 -10.58 0.09 -4.61
N ASN A 71 -11.65 0.74 -5.06
CA ASN A 71 -11.79 1.12 -6.46
C ASN A 71 -11.14 2.48 -6.71
N PHE A 72 -9.96 2.48 -7.34
CA PHE A 72 -9.18 3.68 -7.65
C PHE A 72 -9.37 4.19 -9.09
N ASP A 73 -10.29 3.60 -9.84
CA ASP A 73 -10.63 4.07 -11.18
C ASP A 73 -11.20 5.50 -11.11
N ARG A 74 -10.78 6.34 -12.06
CA ARG A 74 -11.24 7.74 -12.21
C ARG A 74 -12.20 7.94 -13.39
N GLY A 75 -12.50 6.87 -14.13
CA GLY A 75 -13.35 6.88 -15.32
C GLY A 75 -12.56 6.99 -16.62
#